data_AF-A0A8T5QV64-F1
#
_entry.id   AF-A0A8T5QV64-F1
#
_cell.length_a   1.000
_cell.length_b   1.000
_cell.length_c   1.000
_cell.angle_alpha   90.00
_cell.angle_beta   90.00
_cell.angle_gamma   90.00
#
_symmetry.space_group_name_H-M   'P 1'
#
loop_
_entity.id
_entity.type
_entity.pdbx_description
1 polymer ?
#
loop_
_entity_poly.entity_id
_entity_poly.type
_entity_poly.pdbx_seq_one_letter_code
_entity_poly.pdbx_strand_id
1 'polypeptide(L)'
;MHSEKGDIAAAEIEFAKGYNQTLQTYNTRRSNLIKNVANISRKNNITLIFVQAPLCDLRSIKSVLRDYPEVIYVENKDNFLNEIKNVGYFGLMNDFEFYFTGHFGGKGEELVVENIFKTLEEEGLLE
;
A
#
# COMPACT_ATOMS: atom_id res chain seq x y z
N MET A 1 17.46 -14.33 -20.14
CA MET A 1 18.37 -13.39 -19.46
C MET A 1 17.68 -12.03 -19.52
N HIS A 2 16.82 -11.74 -18.54
CA HIS A 2 16.15 -10.44 -18.44
C HIS A 2 17.20 -9.41 -17.99
N SER A 3 17.38 -8.35 -18.75
CA SER A 3 18.30 -7.29 -18.36
C SER A 3 17.67 -6.47 -17.23
N GLU A 4 18.36 -6.29 -16.11
CA GLU A 4 17.89 -5.55 -14.92
C GLU A 4 17.25 -4.19 -15.24
N LYS A 5 17.74 -3.47 -16.26
CA LYS A 5 17.18 -2.18 -16.70
C LYS A 5 15.79 -2.29 -17.34
N GLY A 6 15.49 -3.41 -17.99
CA GLY A 6 14.17 -3.69 -18.56
C GLY A 6 13.13 -3.99 -17.49
N ASP A 7 13.55 -4.64 -16.40
CA ASP A 7 12.67 -5.02 -15.30
C ASP A 7 12.26 -3.82 -14.44
N ILE A 8 13.15 -2.83 -14.26
CA ILE A 8 12.82 -1.57 -13.55
C ILE A 8 11.82 -0.73 -14.35
N ALA A 9 12.05 -0.54 -15.66
CA ALA A 9 11.14 0.24 -16.50
C ALA A 9 9.77 -0.45 -16.63
N ALA A 10 9.75 -1.79 -16.74
CA ALA A 10 8.51 -2.56 -16.73
C ALA A 10 7.79 -2.41 -15.38
N ALA A 11 8.51 -2.49 -14.25
CA ALA A 11 7.94 -2.25 -12.94
C ALA A 11 7.34 -0.84 -12.85
N GLU A 12 8.07 0.22 -13.19
CA GLU A 12 7.56 1.59 -13.17
C GLU A 12 6.28 1.77 -14.01
N ILE A 13 6.22 1.10 -15.17
CA ILE A 13 5.02 1.07 -16.02
C ILE A 13 3.86 0.36 -15.31
N GLU A 14 4.09 -0.79 -14.68
CA GLU A 14 3.07 -1.51 -13.92
C GLU A 14 2.61 -0.72 -12.68
N PHE A 15 3.51 -0.03 -11.97
CA PHE A 15 3.19 0.90 -10.89
C PHE A 15 2.32 2.05 -11.39
N ALA A 16 2.65 2.64 -12.55
CA ALA A 16 1.86 3.73 -13.13
C ALA A 16 0.46 3.25 -13.58
N LYS A 17 0.34 2.01 -14.08
CA LYS A 17 -0.95 1.40 -14.44
C LYS A 17 -1.83 1.15 -13.21
N GLY A 18 -1.29 0.50 -12.17
CA GLY A 18 -2.00 0.27 -10.90
C GLY A 18 -2.52 1.58 -10.30
N TYR A 19 -1.66 2.60 -10.26
CA TYR A 19 -1.98 3.95 -9.79
C TYR A 19 -3.17 4.58 -10.53
N ASN A 20 -3.16 4.58 -11.86
CA ASN A 20 -4.23 5.18 -12.66
C ASN A 20 -5.56 4.43 -12.51
N GLN A 21 -5.50 3.13 -12.26
CA GLN A 21 -6.68 2.30 -12.11
C GLN A 21 -7.29 2.43 -10.69
N THR A 22 -6.48 2.61 -9.63
CA THR A 22 -6.98 2.94 -8.25
C THR A 22 -7.85 4.18 -8.22
N LEU A 23 -7.52 5.20 -9.03
CA LEU A 23 -8.30 6.44 -9.11
C LEU A 23 -9.73 6.21 -9.64
N GLN A 24 -9.97 5.11 -10.34
CA GLN A 24 -11.26 4.78 -10.95
C GLN A 24 -12.11 3.81 -10.11
N THR A 25 -11.57 3.19 -9.05
CA THR A 25 -12.16 1.95 -8.47
C THR A 25 -12.91 2.09 -7.14
N TYR A 26 -13.02 3.28 -6.56
CA TYR A 26 -13.80 3.49 -5.32
C TYR A 26 -15.21 3.99 -5.63
N ASN A 27 -16.07 3.05 -6.00
CA ASN A 27 -17.50 3.30 -6.06
C ASN A 27 -18.10 3.53 -4.66
N THR A 28 -19.30 4.11 -4.62
CA THR A 28 -20.02 4.46 -3.38
C THR A 28 -20.10 3.30 -2.39
N ARG A 29 -20.26 2.06 -2.86
CA ARG A 29 -20.35 0.88 -1.99
C ARG A 29 -19.05 0.60 -1.24
N ARG A 30 -17.90 0.62 -1.92
CA ARG A 30 -16.59 0.41 -1.27
C ARG A 30 -16.27 1.54 -0.30
N SER A 31 -16.51 2.78 -0.70
CA SER A 31 -16.29 3.95 0.16
C SER A 31 -17.14 3.88 1.44
N ASN A 32 -18.40 3.45 1.34
CA ASN A 32 -19.27 3.27 2.50
C ASN A 32 -18.80 2.14 3.41
N LEU A 33 -18.32 1.03 2.86
CA LEU A 33 -17.77 -0.08 3.66
C LEU A 33 -16.55 0.39 4.47
N ILE A 34 -15.63 1.12 3.85
CA ILE A 34 -14.43 1.64 4.52
C ILE A 34 -14.80 2.63 5.62
N LYS A 35 -15.74 3.55 5.35
CA LYS A 35 -16.27 4.47 6.37
C LYS A 35 -16.94 3.73 7.53
N ASN A 36 -17.67 2.65 7.24
CA ASN A 36 -18.32 1.85 8.28
C ASN A 36 -17.28 1.18 9.19
N VAL A 37 -16.21 0.62 8.63
CA VAL A 37 -15.11 0.06 9.42
C VAL A 37 -14.49 1.14 10.29
N ALA A 38 -14.13 2.31 9.74
CA ALA A 38 -13.56 3.41 10.52
C ALA A 38 -14.48 3.89 11.65
N ASN A 39 -15.79 4.01 11.37
CA ASN A 39 -16.77 4.38 12.38
C ASN A 39 -16.91 3.33 13.49
N ILE A 40 -16.90 2.04 13.15
CA ILE A 40 -16.92 0.95 14.14
C ILE A 40 -15.64 0.99 14.99
N SER A 41 -14.48 1.12 14.37
CA SER A 41 -13.19 1.21 15.06
C SER A 41 -13.18 2.39 16.06
N ARG A 42 -13.54 3.60 15.60
CA ARG A 42 -13.67 4.79 16.46
C ARG A 42 -14.60 4.57 17.64
N LYS A 43 -15.81 4.02 17.40
CA LYS A 43 -16.80 3.78 18.47
C LYS A 43 -16.32 2.80 19.53
N ASN A 44 -15.42 1.90 19.16
CA ASN A 44 -14.87 0.88 20.05
C ASN A 44 -13.47 1.22 20.56
N ASN A 45 -12.97 2.45 20.32
CA ASN A 45 -11.62 2.87 20.67
C ASN A 45 -10.53 1.92 20.15
N ILE A 46 -10.71 1.42 18.92
CA ILE A 46 -9.75 0.58 18.20
C ILE A 46 -9.01 1.48 17.21
N THR A 47 -7.68 1.55 17.30
CA THR A 47 -6.85 2.24 16.32
C THR A 47 -6.96 1.53 14.98
N LEU A 48 -7.39 2.26 13.95
CA LEU A 48 -7.45 1.75 12.58
C LEU A 48 -6.18 2.15 11.83
N ILE A 49 -5.48 1.14 11.32
CA ILE A 49 -4.29 1.31 10.49
C ILE A 49 -4.62 0.85 9.08
N PHE A 50 -4.39 1.70 8.09
CA PHE A 50 -4.56 1.38 6.69
C PHE A 50 -3.19 1.19 6.03
N VAL A 51 -2.91 -0.03 5.61
CA VAL A 51 -1.64 -0.39 4.97
C VAL A 51 -1.80 -0.33 3.46
N GLN A 52 -0.98 0.49 2.80
CA GLN A 52 -0.91 0.61 1.36
C GLN A 52 -0.30 -0.66 0.77
N ALA A 53 -0.99 -1.29 -0.18
CA ALA A 53 -0.32 -2.17 -1.13
C ALA A 53 0.57 -1.32 -2.05
N PRO A 54 1.83 -1.70 -2.34
CA PRO A 54 2.85 -0.88 -3.00
C PRO A 54 2.42 -0.16 -4.29
N LEU A 55 1.51 -0.78 -5.06
CA LEU A 55 1.03 -0.31 -6.36
C LEU A 55 -0.22 0.57 -6.26
N CYS A 56 -0.80 0.72 -5.07
CA CYS A 56 -2.08 1.39 -4.86
C CYS A 56 -1.90 2.81 -4.34
N ASP A 57 -2.59 3.79 -4.92
CA ASP A 57 -2.61 5.15 -4.39
C ASP A 57 -3.59 5.29 -3.21
N LEU A 58 -3.13 5.89 -2.10
CA LEU A 58 -3.99 6.15 -0.94
C LEU A 58 -4.79 7.46 -1.04
N ARG A 59 -4.55 8.37 -1.99
CA ARG A 59 -5.27 9.67 -2.05
C ARG A 59 -6.79 9.51 -2.06
N SER A 60 -7.32 8.54 -2.83
CA SER A 60 -8.76 8.24 -2.84
C SER A 60 -9.26 7.76 -1.48
N ILE A 61 -8.49 6.90 -0.80
CA ILE A 61 -8.83 6.40 0.54
C ILE A 61 -8.77 7.52 1.57
N LYS A 62 -7.72 8.34 1.56
CA LYS A 62 -7.56 9.52 2.42
C LYS A 62 -8.72 10.51 2.22
N SER A 63 -9.19 10.70 0.98
CA SER A 63 -10.38 11.51 0.69
C SER A 63 -11.66 10.91 1.27
N VAL A 64 -11.85 9.58 1.15
CA VAL A 64 -12.99 8.85 1.73
C VAL A 64 -12.98 8.94 3.27
N LEU A 65 -11.80 8.91 3.88
CA LEU A 65 -11.59 8.88 5.32
C LEU A 65 -11.19 10.24 5.91
N ARG A 66 -11.38 11.36 5.18
CA ARG A 66 -10.99 12.70 5.65
C ARG A 66 -11.60 13.11 7.00
N ASP A 67 -12.78 12.57 7.32
CA ASP A 67 -13.49 12.84 8.58
C ASP A 67 -13.02 11.89 9.72
N TYR A 68 -11.95 11.13 9.48
CA TYR A 68 -11.30 10.18 10.38
C TYR A 68 -9.79 10.46 10.50
N PRO A 69 -9.42 11.62 11.10
CA PRO A 69 -8.02 12.01 11.24
C PRO A 69 -7.20 11.07 12.14
N GLU A 70 -7.86 10.24 12.96
CA GLU A 70 -7.20 9.25 13.81
C GLU A 70 -6.79 7.96 13.06
N VAL A 71 -7.13 7.81 11.78
CA VAL A 71 -6.67 6.68 10.97
C VAL A 71 -5.20 6.87 10.63
N ILE A 72 -4.39 5.86 10.95
CA ILE A 72 -2.97 5.83 10.63
C ILE A 72 -2.80 5.23 9.23
N TYR A 73 -1.93 5.81 8.42
CA TYR A 73 -1.66 5.34 7.07
C TYR A 73 -0.21 4.88 6.96
N VAL A 74 -0.01 3.62 6.56
CA VAL A 74 1.31 3.06 6.24
C VAL A 74 1.49 3.10 4.73
N GLU A 75 2.33 3.99 4.23
CA GLU A 75 2.59 4.15 2.79
C GLU A 75 3.83 3.35 2.36
N ASN A 76 3.62 2.35 1.49
CA ASN A 76 4.65 1.43 0.99
C ASN A 76 5.06 1.72 -0.47
N LYS A 77 4.69 2.88 -1.02
CA LYS A 77 5.06 3.19 -2.40
C LYS A 77 6.56 3.43 -2.54
N ASP A 78 7.11 4.32 -1.73
CA ASP A 78 8.47 4.82 -1.92
C ASP A 78 9.54 3.82 -1.47
N ASN A 79 9.31 3.07 -0.38
CA ASN A 79 10.21 2.00 0.04
C ASN A 79 10.29 0.87 -1.01
N PHE A 80 9.17 0.47 -1.61
CA PHE A 80 9.17 -0.51 -2.69
C PHE A 80 9.86 0.02 -3.96
N LEU A 81 9.55 1.25 -4.38
CA LEU A 81 10.20 1.86 -5.55
C LEU A 81 11.72 2.03 -5.37
N ASN A 82 12.18 2.20 -4.14
CA ASN A 82 13.61 2.26 -3.85
C ASN A 82 14.23 0.86 -3.87
N GLU A 83 13.60 -0.12 -3.21
CA GLU A 83 14.18 -1.46 -3.11
C GLU A 83 14.14 -2.23 -4.44
N ILE A 84 13.17 -1.91 -5.31
CA ILE A 84 13.09 -2.55 -6.63
C ILE A 84 14.32 -2.27 -7.50
N LYS A 85 15.01 -1.15 -7.27
CA LYS A 85 16.25 -0.80 -7.96
C LYS A 85 17.42 -1.67 -7.52
N ASN A 86 17.31 -2.29 -6.34
CA ASN A 86 18.35 -3.12 -5.74
C ASN A 86 18.14 -4.60 -6.06
N VAL A 87 16.91 -5.11 -5.92
CA VAL A 87 16.61 -6.55 -6.01
C VAL A 87 15.74 -6.93 -7.22
N GLY A 88 15.29 -5.95 -8.00
CA GLY A 88 14.36 -6.15 -9.10
C GLY A 88 12.92 -6.43 -8.64
N TYR A 89 11.97 -6.39 -9.59
CA TYR A 89 10.55 -6.61 -9.30
C TYR A 89 10.29 -7.98 -8.66
N PHE A 90 10.84 -9.04 -9.23
CA PHE A 90 10.67 -10.40 -8.74
C PHE A 90 11.43 -10.71 -7.44
N GLY A 91 12.31 -9.81 -7.00
CA GLY A 91 12.86 -9.87 -5.65
C GLY A 91 11.83 -9.47 -4.59
N LEU A 92 10.82 -8.67 -4.96
CA LEU A 92 9.80 -8.14 -4.04
C LEU A 92 8.42 -8.76 -4.23
N MET A 93 8.11 -9.23 -5.44
CA MET A 93 6.80 -9.74 -5.83
C MET A 93 6.94 -11.14 -6.43
N ASN A 94 6.02 -12.05 -6.12
CA ASN A 94 6.03 -13.43 -6.65
C ASN A 94 5.40 -13.54 -8.04
N ASP A 95 4.56 -12.58 -8.41
CA ASP A 95 3.80 -12.60 -9.65
C ASP A 95 3.63 -11.20 -10.27
N PHE A 96 3.34 -11.20 -11.56
CA PHE A 96 2.83 -10.04 -12.29
C PHE A 96 1.30 -9.97 -12.26
N GLU A 97 0.63 -10.94 -11.61
CA GLU A 97 -0.81 -11.04 -11.66
C GLU A 97 -1.47 -10.02 -10.73
N PHE A 98 -2.43 -9.28 -11.31
CA PHE A 98 -3.26 -8.27 -10.68
C PHE A 98 -2.52 -7.03 -10.20
N TYR A 99 -2.67 -5.97 -10.99
CA TYR A 99 -2.40 -4.55 -10.77
C TYR A 99 -2.69 -3.98 -9.35
N PHE A 100 -3.30 -4.76 -8.45
CA PHE A 100 -3.70 -4.40 -7.08
C PHE A 100 -3.41 -5.47 -6.00
N THR A 101 -3.10 -6.72 -6.38
CA THR A 101 -3.06 -7.87 -5.45
C THR A 101 -1.92 -8.84 -5.75
N GLY A 102 -0.87 -8.40 -6.43
CA GLY A 102 0.32 -9.23 -6.61
C GLY A 102 0.81 -9.71 -5.24
N HIS A 103 1.16 -10.99 -5.16
CA HIS A 103 1.60 -11.57 -3.90
C HIS A 103 3.02 -11.11 -3.61
N PHE A 104 3.26 -10.63 -2.39
CA PHE A 104 4.60 -10.29 -1.96
C PHE A 104 5.48 -11.55 -1.93
N GLY A 105 6.70 -11.41 -2.44
CA GLY A 105 7.79 -12.32 -2.09
C GLY A 105 8.26 -12.04 -0.66
N GLY A 106 9.07 -12.92 -0.09
CA GLY A 106 9.51 -12.79 1.31
C GLY A 106 10.13 -11.42 1.62
N LYS A 107 10.96 -10.87 0.72
CA LYS A 107 11.54 -9.54 0.90
C LYS A 107 10.50 -8.41 0.82
N GLY A 108 9.47 -8.56 0.00
CA GLY A 108 8.35 -7.62 -0.06
C GLY A 108 7.54 -7.62 1.24
N GLU A 109 7.27 -8.79 1.82
CA GLU A 109 6.61 -8.92 3.11
C GLU A 109 7.43 -8.25 4.22
N GLU A 110 8.75 -8.51 4.25
CA GLU A 110 9.68 -7.86 5.18
C GLU A 110 9.57 -6.34 5.11
N LEU A 111 9.65 -5.74 3.91
CA LEU A 111 9.55 -4.29 3.73
C LEU A 111 8.24 -3.70 4.26
N VAL A 112 7.12 -4.40 4.03
CA VAL A 112 5.80 -3.95 4.53
C VAL A 112 5.79 -4.00 6.05
N VAL A 113 6.25 -5.09 6.64
CA VAL A 113 6.27 -5.28 8.09
C VAL A 113 7.19 -4.25 8.74
N GLU A 114 8.42 -4.08 8.24
CA GLU A 114 9.37 -3.06 8.72
C GLU A 114 8.74 -1.67 8.72
N ASN A 115 8.04 -1.31 7.63
CA ASN A 115 7.39 -0.01 7.53
C ASN A 115 6.20 0.13 8.47
N ILE A 116 5.42 -0.94 8.70
CA ILE A 116 4.35 -0.95 9.71
C ILE A 116 4.94 -0.66 11.09
N PHE A 117 5.98 -1.39 11.50
CA PHE A 117 6.63 -1.19 12.80
C PHE A 117 7.15 0.24 12.95
N LYS A 118 7.87 0.72 11.94
CA LYS A 118 8.38 2.09 11.93
C LYS A 118 7.27 3.14 12.07
N THR A 119 6.18 3.02 11.31
CA THR A 119 5.04 3.95 11.43
C THR A 119 4.40 3.87 12.81
N LEU A 120 4.29 2.68 13.38
CA LEU A 120 3.74 2.51 14.73
C LEU A 120 4.61 3.13 15.82
N GLU A 121 5.94 3.04 15.71
CA GLU A 121 6.90 3.72 16.60
C GLU A 121 6.78 5.25 16.47
N GLU A 122 6.71 5.78 15.24
CA GLU A 122 6.57 7.22 14.97
C GLU A 122 5.25 7.80 15.53
N GLU A 123 4.18 7.00 15.53
CA GLU A 123 2.88 7.34 16.12
C GLU A 123 2.82 7.10 17.64
N GLY A 124 3.90 6.61 18.26
CA GLY A 124 3.98 6.34 19.70
C GLY A 124 3.11 5.17 20.19
N LEU A 125 2.87 4.19 19.31
CA LEU A 125 2.06 3.00 19.59
C LEU A 125 2.89 1.76 19.95
N LEU A 126 4.21 1.84 19.79
CA LEU A 126 5.18 0.83 20.20
C LEU A 126 6.26 1.51 21.05
N GLU A 127 6.76 0.79 22.06
CA GLU A 127 7.84 1.22 22.97
C GLU A 127 9.23 0.82 22.47
#